data_AF-A0A2K3NEM4-F1
#
_entry.id   AF-A0A2K3NEM4-F1
#
_cell.length_a   1.000
_cell.length_b   1.000
_cell.length_c   1.000
_cell.angle_alpha   90.00
_cell.angle_beta   90.00
_cell.angle_gamma   90.00
#
_symmetry.space_group_name_H-M   'P 1'
#
loop_
_entity.id
_entity.type
_entity.pdbx_description
1 polymer ?
#
loop_
_entity_poly.entity_id
_entity_poly.type
_entity_poly.pdbx_seq_one_letter_code
_entity_poly.pdbx_strand_id
1 'polypeptide(L)'
;GFRFETKRAKGVVLKASSGVLEVNSKQPISAKKSNDPIIVIDNYDSFTYNLCQKPPNTVNVWGNCNLVAIVLNIKNLDVAAATIAVANCGMCSKYMGELGFHFEVYRNDELTVEELKRKNPRGVLISPGPGEPQDSGISLQTVLELGPTVPVFGVCMGLQCMGEAFGGKIVRAPYGVMHGKSSLVYYDEKGEDGLFAGLPNPFLAARYHSLVIEKESFPHEELEVTAWTEDGLIMAIRHKKYRYMQGVQFHPESIITPDGKKIVHNFVKLIEKKEAGGS
;
A
#
# COMPACT_ATOMS: atom_id res chain seq x y z
N GLY A 1 39.80 -10.75 -71.01
CA GLY A 1 39.76 -9.29 -70.90
C GLY A 1 39.63 -8.89 -69.45
N PHE A 2 40.63 -8.15 -68.98
CA PHE A 2 40.68 -7.26 -67.81
C PHE A 2 40.52 -7.78 -66.36
N ARG A 3 41.68 -7.76 -65.70
CA ARG A 3 42.03 -7.75 -64.27
C ARG A 3 41.48 -6.50 -63.58
N PHE A 4 41.00 -6.62 -62.34
CA PHE A 4 40.80 -5.48 -61.44
C PHE A 4 41.95 -5.39 -60.41
N GLU A 5 42.56 -4.21 -60.35
CA GLU A 5 43.68 -3.84 -59.47
C GLU A 5 43.21 -3.49 -58.05
N THR A 6 43.96 -3.97 -57.05
CA THR A 6 43.91 -3.49 -55.66
C THR A 6 44.95 -2.37 -55.46
N LYS A 7 44.53 -1.16 -55.08
CA LYS A 7 45.44 -0.06 -54.69
C LYS A 7 45.39 0.26 -53.19
N ARG A 8 46.53 -0.05 -52.56
CA ARG A 8 47.27 0.61 -51.45
C ARG A 8 46.55 1.61 -50.53
N ALA A 9 46.60 1.29 -49.24
CA ALA A 9 46.49 2.20 -48.10
C ALA A 9 47.72 3.12 -47.98
N LYS A 10 47.49 4.39 -47.61
CA LYS A 10 48.51 5.32 -47.09
C LYS A 10 48.31 5.45 -45.58
N GLY A 11 49.39 5.23 -44.83
CA GLY A 11 49.42 5.46 -43.39
C GLY A 11 49.59 6.93 -43.03
N VAL A 12 49.06 7.30 -41.87
CA VAL A 12 49.52 8.45 -41.07
C VAL A 12 49.54 8.04 -39.60
N VAL A 13 50.64 8.40 -38.97
CA VAL A 13 51.08 8.14 -37.59
C VAL A 13 50.14 8.77 -36.57
N LEU A 14 49.68 8.00 -35.58
CA LEU A 14 49.03 8.54 -34.38
C LEU A 14 50.01 8.53 -33.21
N LYS A 15 50.33 9.75 -32.75
CA LYS A 15 51.07 10.04 -31.51
C LYS A 15 50.22 9.60 -30.31
N ALA A 16 50.82 8.85 -29.39
CA ALA A 16 50.23 8.56 -28.09
C ALA A 16 50.24 9.83 -27.22
N SER A 17 49.08 10.19 -26.69
CA SER A 17 48.95 11.11 -25.55
C SER A 17 48.15 10.40 -24.46
N SER A 18 48.78 10.21 -23.31
CA SER A 18 48.18 9.71 -22.08
C SER A 18 47.10 10.69 -21.59
N GLY A 19 45.85 10.40 -21.93
CA GLY A 19 44.68 11.05 -21.35
C GLY A 19 44.15 10.19 -20.20
N VAL A 20 44.22 10.72 -18.99
CA VAL A 20 43.53 10.18 -17.81
C VAL A 20 42.04 10.14 -18.13
N LEU A 21 41.47 8.94 -18.22
CA LEU A 21 40.02 8.77 -18.26
C LEU A 21 39.49 9.08 -16.87
N GLU A 22 38.95 10.29 -16.68
CA GLU A 22 38.04 10.56 -15.58
C GLU A 22 36.78 9.70 -15.77
N VAL A 23 36.75 8.57 -15.05
CA VAL A 23 35.55 7.79 -14.84
C VAL A 23 34.64 8.65 -13.96
N ASN A 24 33.71 9.36 -14.59
CA ASN A 24 32.69 10.13 -13.90
C ASN A 24 31.70 9.13 -13.26
N SER A 25 32.07 8.61 -12.09
CA SER A 25 31.24 7.76 -11.26
C SER A 25 30.16 8.60 -10.59
N LYS A 26 29.13 9.00 -11.36
CA LYS A 26 27.85 9.35 -10.75
C LYS A 26 27.20 8.04 -10.30
N GLN A 27 27.55 7.63 -9.09
CA GLN A 27 26.71 6.71 -8.32
C GLN A 27 25.30 7.30 -8.28
N PRO A 28 24.23 6.50 -8.44
CA PRO A 28 22.90 7.00 -8.21
C PRO A 28 22.85 7.52 -6.77
N ILE A 29 22.35 8.74 -6.61
CA ILE A 29 22.09 9.33 -5.30
C ILE A 29 21.17 8.35 -4.58
N SER A 30 21.74 7.57 -3.65
CA SER A 30 20.99 6.73 -2.74
C SER A 30 20.16 7.69 -1.90
N ALA A 31 18.90 7.91 -2.29
CA ALA A 31 17.91 8.50 -1.41
C ALA A 31 17.99 7.72 -0.10
N LYS A 32 18.35 8.41 1.00
CA LYS A 32 18.26 7.81 2.34
C LYS A 32 16.84 7.27 2.45
N LYS A 33 16.65 5.96 2.39
CA LYS A 33 15.36 5.36 2.71
C LYS A 33 15.05 5.82 4.12
N SER A 34 14.07 6.72 4.26
CA SER A 34 13.64 7.15 5.58
C SER A 34 13.24 5.89 6.35
N ASN A 35 13.73 5.78 7.59
CA ASN A 35 13.38 4.69 8.49
C ASN A 35 11.95 4.87 9.04
N ASP A 36 11.25 5.94 8.67
CA ASP A 36 9.91 6.20 9.15
C ASP A 36 8.92 5.15 8.59
N PRO A 37 7.92 4.74 9.39
CA PRO A 37 7.07 3.61 9.05
C PRO A 37 6.00 3.98 8.02
N ILE A 38 5.50 2.97 7.31
CA ILE A 38 4.14 2.99 6.77
C ILE A 38 3.20 2.54 7.90
N ILE A 39 2.18 3.32 8.23
CA ILE A 39 1.24 2.98 9.30
C ILE A 39 0.04 2.26 8.70
N VAL A 40 -0.33 1.12 9.27
CA VAL A 40 -1.55 0.38 8.95
C VAL A 40 -2.56 0.61 10.08
N ILE A 41 -3.72 1.15 9.75
CA ILE A 41 -4.87 1.25 10.66
C ILE A 41 -5.71 -0.02 10.48
N ASP A 42 -5.71 -0.87 11.50
CA ASP A 42 -6.45 -2.12 11.56
C ASP A 42 -7.89 -1.88 12.05
N ASN A 43 -8.85 -2.00 11.16
CA ASN A 43 -10.29 -1.97 11.44
C ASN A 43 -10.85 -3.35 11.79
N TYR A 44 -10.06 -4.21 12.45
CA TYR A 44 -10.46 -5.52 12.98
C TYR A 44 -10.84 -6.56 11.92
N ASP A 45 -10.22 -6.53 10.73
CA ASP A 45 -10.46 -7.53 9.69
C ASP A 45 -9.33 -8.56 9.59
N SER A 46 -9.69 -9.78 9.21
CA SER A 46 -8.74 -10.86 8.89
C SER A 46 -7.73 -10.47 7.79
N PHE A 47 -8.06 -9.46 6.98
CA PHE A 47 -7.21 -8.74 6.03
C PHE A 47 -5.87 -8.32 6.62
N THR A 48 -5.86 -7.75 7.83
CA THR A 48 -4.65 -7.22 8.46
C THR A 48 -3.64 -8.35 8.65
N TYR A 49 -4.11 -9.55 8.97
CA TYR A 49 -3.27 -10.74 9.04
C TYR A 49 -2.68 -11.10 7.67
N ASN A 50 -3.44 -11.04 6.58
CA ASN A 50 -2.94 -11.38 5.25
C ASN A 50 -1.92 -10.38 4.69
N LEU A 51 -1.95 -9.12 5.13
CA LEU A 51 -0.86 -8.17 4.86
C LEU A 51 0.37 -8.40 5.75
N CYS A 52 0.15 -8.87 6.99
CA CYS A 52 1.09 -8.77 8.11
C CYS A 52 1.50 -10.10 8.78
N GLN A 53 1.33 -11.30 8.21
CA GLN A 53 1.62 -12.58 8.92
C GLN A 53 3.09 -12.74 9.36
N LYS A 54 3.37 -13.05 10.62
CA LYS A 54 4.73 -13.49 10.99
C LYS A 54 5.07 -14.85 10.37
N PRO A 55 6.35 -15.13 10.03
CA PRO A 55 6.75 -16.47 9.59
C PRO A 55 6.37 -17.52 10.66
N PRO A 56 6.09 -18.77 10.26
CA PRO A 56 5.45 -19.80 11.10
C PRO A 56 6.23 -20.22 12.36
N ASN A 57 7.40 -19.66 12.64
CA ASN A 57 8.26 -19.99 13.77
C ASN A 57 8.31 -18.94 14.90
N THR A 58 7.38 -17.98 14.94
CA THR A 58 7.28 -17.02 16.07
C THR A 58 6.05 -17.27 16.94
N VAL A 59 6.30 -17.46 18.24
CA VAL A 59 5.29 -17.66 19.29
C VAL A 59 4.44 -16.39 19.47
N ASN A 60 3.13 -16.58 19.54
CA ASN A 60 2.15 -15.53 19.83
C ASN A 60 2.18 -15.13 21.31
N VAL A 61 2.31 -13.84 21.59
CA VAL A 61 1.94 -13.27 22.89
C VAL A 61 0.86 -12.23 22.63
N TRP A 62 -0.39 -12.68 22.57
CA TRP A 62 -1.54 -11.80 22.64
C TRP A 62 -1.87 -11.60 24.12
N GLY A 63 -1.85 -10.34 24.58
CA GLY A 63 -2.27 -9.99 25.93
C GLY A 63 -3.74 -10.34 26.15
N ASN A 64 -3.98 -11.15 27.18
CA ASN A 64 -5.25 -11.40 27.86
C ASN A 64 -6.45 -11.84 27.00
N CYS A 65 -6.44 -13.10 26.58
CA CYS A 65 -7.65 -13.91 26.54
C CYS A 65 -7.37 -15.23 27.27
N ASN A 66 -8.14 -15.51 28.32
CA ASN A 66 -8.07 -16.73 29.11
C ASN A 66 -8.28 -17.98 28.23
N LEU A 67 -7.19 -18.60 27.79
CA LEU A 67 -7.18 -19.99 27.34
C LEU A 67 -5.86 -20.63 27.77
N VAL A 68 -5.93 -21.22 28.97
CA VAL A 68 -5.20 -22.40 29.46
C VAL A 68 -3.92 -22.75 28.68
N ALA A 69 -2.78 -22.24 29.16
CA ALA A 69 -1.47 -22.79 28.84
C ALA A 69 -1.21 -24.03 29.71
N ILE A 70 -1.48 -25.20 29.16
CA ILE A 70 -0.91 -26.47 29.64
C ILE A 70 0.51 -26.59 29.07
N VAL A 71 1.50 -26.58 29.97
CA VAL A 71 2.80 -27.28 29.89
C VAL A 71 3.84 -26.56 28.99
N LEU A 72 4.97 -26.04 29.48
CA LEU A 72 6.07 -26.78 30.11
C LEU A 72 6.90 -25.93 31.11
N ASN A 73 7.19 -26.61 32.20
CA ASN A 73 8.13 -26.35 33.27
C ASN A 73 9.59 -26.21 32.76
N ILE A 74 10.18 -25.01 32.85
CA ILE A 74 11.65 -24.84 32.82
C ILE A 74 12.06 -23.91 33.95
N LYS A 75 12.90 -24.45 34.83
CA LYS A 75 13.43 -23.86 36.06
C LYS A 75 14.58 -22.90 35.73
N ASN A 76 14.65 -21.80 36.49
CA ASN A 76 15.82 -20.96 36.75
C ASN A 76 16.46 -20.25 35.55
N LEU A 77 16.17 -18.95 35.39
CA LEU A 77 17.18 -17.93 35.10
C LEU A 77 16.69 -16.53 35.50
N ASP A 78 17.64 -15.74 35.99
CA ASP A 78 17.50 -14.60 36.88
C ASP A 78 16.70 -13.39 36.38
N VAL A 79 16.06 -12.77 37.38
CA VAL A 79 15.22 -11.59 37.35
C VAL A 79 16.10 -10.33 37.28
N ALA A 80 16.60 -9.95 36.10
CA ALA A 80 17.38 -8.71 35.97
C ALA A 80 17.41 -8.16 34.52
N ALA A 81 16.25 -7.82 33.94
CA ALA A 81 16.10 -6.81 32.88
C ALA A 81 14.63 -6.72 32.43
N ALA A 82 13.74 -6.36 33.35
CA ALA A 82 12.51 -5.70 32.94
C ALA A 82 12.87 -4.25 32.57
N THR A 83 12.49 -3.82 31.37
CA THR A 83 12.60 -2.44 30.86
C THR A 83 13.94 -2.09 30.20
N ILE A 84 13.98 -2.14 28.86
CA ILE A 84 14.53 -1.13 27.93
C ILE A 84 14.39 -1.72 26.52
N ALA A 85 13.52 -1.09 25.72
CA ALA A 85 13.46 -1.06 24.25
C ALA A 85 13.49 -2.39 23.47
N VAL A 86 12.75 -2.38 22.36
CA VAL A 86 12.74 -3.46 21.37
C VAL A 86 11.93 -4.69 21.81
N ALA A 87 10.62 -4.48 21.98
CA ALA A 87 9.71 -5.40 21.33
C ALA A 87 10.06 -5.34 19.83
N ASN A 88 11.02 -6.18 19.44
CA ASN A 88 11.30 -6.51 18.05
C ASN A 88 9.94 -6.90 17.48
N CYS A 89 9.30 -5.96 16.79
CA CYS A 89 8.09 -6.17 16.02
C CYS A 89 8.49 -7.15 14.92
N GLY A 90 8.51 -8.43 15.29
CA GLY A 90 9.10 -9.47 14.49
C GLY A 90 8.29 -9.60 13.22
N MET A 91 8.83 -9.09 12.13
CA MET A 91 8.65 -9.59 10.78
C MET A 91 7.21 -9.99 10.44
N CYS A 92 6.31 -9.00 10.41
CA CYS A 92 4.98 -9.17 9.86
C CYS A 92 5.07 -9.24 8.32
N SER A 93 4.53 -10.29 7.70
CA SER A 93 4.76 -10.74 6.32
C SER A 93 3.49 -11.29 5.65
N LYS A 94 3.12 -10.70 4.51
CA LYS A 94 3.07 -11.47 3.24
C LYS A 94 3.35 -10.58 2.04
N TYR A 95 3.04 -9.28 2.09
CA TYR A 95 3.31 -8.36 0.96
C TYR A 95 4.28 -7.25 1.31
N MET A 96 4.04 -6.47 2.38
CA MET A 96 4.92 -5.35 2.74
C MET A 96 6.27 -5.82 3.32
N GLY A 97 6.25 -6.92 4.08
CA GLY A 97 7.47 -7.59 4.58
C GLY A 97 8.31 -8.23 3.47
N GLU A 98 7.67 -8.89 2.47
CA GLU A 98 8.38 -9.43 1.28
C GLU A 98 9.07 -8.31 0.48
N LEU A 99 8.47 -7.12 0.46
CA LEU A 99 9.02 -5.94 -0.20
C LEU A 99 10.09 -5.21 0.64
N GLY A 100 10.32 -5.63 1.89
CA GLY A 100 11.34 -5.06 2.77
C GLY A 100 11.02 -3.65 3.30
N PHE A 101 9.74 -3.27 3.38
CA PHE A 101 9.34 -1.97 3.91
C PHE A 101 9.07 -2.02 5.42
N HIS A 102 9.48 -0.97 6.13
CA HIS A 102 9.16 -0.80 7.53
C HIS A 102 7.69 -0.35 7.69
N PHE A 103 6.93 -1.07 8.50
CA PHE A 103 5.55 -0.73 8.81
C PHE A 103 5.19 -1.01 10.27
N GLU A 104 4.19 -0.28 10.76
CA GLU A 104 3.61 -0.42 12.09
C GLU A 104 2.10 -0.60 11.96
N VAL A 105 1.50 -1.48 12.76
CA VAL A 105 0.06 -1.75 12.74
C VAL A 105 -0.53 -1.30 14.07
N TYR A 106 -1.61 -0.53 14.00
CA TYR A 106 -2.37 -0.07 15.15
C TYR A 106 -3.84 -0.30 14.90
N ARG A 107 -4.58 -0.70 15.94
CA ARG A 107 -6.04 -0.74 15.85
C ARG A 107 -6.61 0.67 15.74
N ASN A 108 -7.78 0.77 15.12
CA ASN A 108 -8.43 2.05 14.85
C ASN A 108 -8.83 2.87 16.12
N ASP A 109 -8.71 2.27 17.30
CA ASP A 109 -9.02 2.82 18.61
C ASP A 109 -7.79 2.90 19.55
N GLU A 110 -6.61 2.47 19.10
CA GLU A 110 -5.38 2.45 19.92
C GLU A 110 -4.62 3.79 19.95
N LEU A 111 -4.81 4.62 18.92
CA LEU A 111 -4.12 5.91 18.77
C LEU A 111 -5.11 7.01 18.42
N THR A 112 -4.80 8.25 18.77
CA THR A 112 -5.43 9.42 18.15
C THR A 112 -4.75 9.79 16.83
N VAL A 113 -5.43 10.61 16.02
CA VAL A 113 -4.87 11.11 14.75
C VAL A 113 -3.61 11.97 14.99
N GLU A 114 -3.55 12.72 16.09
CA GLU A 114 -2.38 13.49 16.51
C GLU A 114 -1.21 12.59 16.93
N GLU A 115 -1.48 11.47 17.59
CA GLU A 115 -0.47 10.45 17.90
C GLU A 115 0.07 9.79 16.64
N LEU A 116 -0.82 9.45 15.70
CA LEU A 116 -0.45 8.91 14.40
C LEU A 116 0.42 9.90 13.63
N LYS A 117 0.09 11.20 13.63
CA LYS A 117 0.91 12.24 13.02
C LYS A 117 2.30 12.37 13.65
N ARG A 118 2.40 12.24 14.98
CA ARG A 118 3.69 12.29 15.71
C ARG A 118 4.64 11.14 15.37
N LYS A 119 4.12 10.02 14.85
CA LYS A 119 4.92 8.90 14.35
C LYS A 119 5.56 9.15 12.99
N ASN A 120 5.28 10.30 12.37
CA ASN A 120 5.85 10.71 11.09
C ASN A 120 5.66 9.66 9.96
N PRO A 121 4.44 9.17 9.70
CA PRO A 121 4.23 8.13 8.70
C PRO A 121 4.59 8.62 7.30
N ARG A 122 5.28 7.75 6.54
CA ARG A 122 5.55 8.00 5.11
C ARG A 122 4.36 7.65 4.23
N GLY A 123 3.46 6.82 4.74
CA GLY A 123 2.19 6.44 4.13
C GLY A 123 1.26 5.85 5.19
N VAL A 124 -0.04 5.90 4.92
CA VAL A 124 -1.07 5.28 5.75
C VAL A 124 -1.89 4.31 4.90
N LEU A 125 -2.08 3.09 5.40
CA LEU A 125 -2.99 2.12 4.84
C LEU A 125 -4.17 1.93 5.81
N ILE A 126 -5.40 2.12 5.33
CA ILE A 126 -6.62 1.90 6.10
C ILE A 126 -7.20 0.56 5.65
N SER A 127 -7.21 -0.41 6.57
CA SER A 127 -7.67 -1.77 6.26
C SER A 127 -9.20 -1.84 6.10
N PRO A 128 -9.72 -2.94 5.51
CA PRO A 128 -11.11 -3.34 5.68
C PRO A 128 -11.47 -3.54 7.15
N GLY A 129 -12.77 -3.53 7.42
CA GLY A 129 -13.36 -3.80 8.71
C GLY A 129 -14.84 -4.19 8.56
N PRO A 130 -15.43 -4.82 9.57
CA PRO A 130 -16.88 -4.95 9.67
C PRO A 130 -17.53 -3.59 9.95
N GLY A 131 -18.86 -3.50 9.80
CA GLY A 131 -19.63 -2.33 10.19
C GLY A 131 -19.72 -1.25 9.10
N GLU A 132 -19.89 -0.01 9.53
CA GLU A 132 -19.97 1.19 8.68
C GLU A 132 -18.77 2.12 8.97
N PRO A 133 -18.42 3.09 8.10
CA PRO A 133 -17.27 3.96 8.34
C PRO A 133 -17.35 4.78 9.64
N GLN A 134 -18.54 5.01 10.18
CA GLN A 134 -18.71 5.68 11.48
C GLN A 134 -18.13 4.86 12.63
N ASP A 135 -18.01 3.54 12.47
CA ASP A 135 -17.42 2.62 13.45
C ASP A 135 -15.90 2.46 13.26
N SER A 136 -15.29 3.13 12.26
CA SER A 136 -13.90 2.93 11.85
C SER A 136 -12.85 3.68 12.69
N GLY A 137 -13.23 4.14 13.88
CA GLY A 137 -12.36 4.88 14.80
C GLY A 137 -11.69 6.07 14.14
N ILE A 138 -10.35 6.14 14.20
CA ILE A 138 -9.57 7.24 13.60
C ILE A 138 -9.52 7.26 12.07
N SER A 139 -10.05 6.25 11.37
CA SER A 139 -9.85 6.09 9.92
C SER A 139 -10.42 7.27 9.12
N LEU A 140 -11.64 7.70 9.41
CA LEU A 140 -12.28 8.83 8.72
C LEU A 140 -11.53 10.14 8.98
N GLN A 141 -11.19 10.42 10.24
CA GLN A 141 -10.44 11.60 10.62
C GLN A 141 -9.03 11.61 9.99
N THR A 142 -8.39 10.44 9.87
CA THR A 142 -7.08 10.29 9.21
C THR A 142 -7.13 10.68 7.73
N VAL A 143 -8.21 10.34 7.01
CA VAL A 143 -8.39 10.76 5.60
C VAL A 143 -8.40 12.29 5.50
N LEU A 144 -9.14 12.96 6.38
CA LEU A 144 -9.30 14.41 6.36
C LEU A 144 -8.04 15.16 6.80
N GLU A 145 -7.40 14.72 7.88
CA GLU A 145 -6.32 15.48 8.52
C GLU A 145 -4.93 15.13 8.01
N LEU A 146 -4.64 13.85 7.76
CA LEU A 146 -3.33 13.42 7.26
C LEU A 146 -3.31 13.28 5.74
N GLY A 147 -4.41 12.89 5.13
CA GLY A 147 -4.50 12.68 3.68
C GLY A 147 -4.05 13.85 2.80
N PRO A 148 -4.18 15.14 3.19
CA PRO A 148 -3.58 16.26 2.48
C PRO A 148 -2.04 16.31 2.47
N THR A 149 -1.39 15.52 3.33
CA THR A 149 0.06 15.59 3.59
C THR A 149 0.78 14.26 3.42
N VAL A 150 0.11 13.13 3.59
CA VAL A 150 0.67 11.78 3.56
C VAL A 150 -0.10 10.92 2.54
N PRO A 151 0.56 10.03 1.77
CA PRO A 151 -0.10 9.03 0.95
C PRO A 151 -1.06 8.17 1.77
N VAL A 152 -2.30 8.02 1.30
CA VAL A 152 -3.32 7.20 1.97
C VAL A 152 -3.86 6.18 0.99
N PHE A 153 -3.88 4.93 1.41
CA PHE A 153 -4.50 3.83 0.67
C PHE A 153 -5.63 3.18 1.49
N GLY A 154 -6.87 3.37 1.05
CA GLY A 154 -8.05 2.76 1.67
C GLY A 154 -8.48 1.47 0.98
N VAL A 155 -8.73 0.40 1.74
CA VAL A 155 -9.25 -0.86 1.19
C VAL A 155 -10.60 -1.20 1.80
N CYS A 156 -11.58 -1.50 0.95
CA CYS A 156 -12.96 -1.82 1.33
C CYS A 156 -13.55 -0.74 2.26
N MET A 157 -13.62 -0.98 3.57
CA MET A 157 -13.97 0.02 4.58
C MET A 157 -13.13 1.30 4.43
N GLY A 158 -11.82 1.18 4.18
CA GLY A 158 -10.96 2.35 3.98
C GLY A 158 -11.36 3.22 2.78
N LEU A 159 -11.83 2.61 1.67
CA LEU A 159 -12.41 3.38 0.55
C LEU A 159 -13.73 4.04 0.97
N GLN A 160 -14.54 3.37 1.79
CA GLN A 160 -15.82 3.89 2.26
C GLN A 160 -15.60 5.09 3.20
N CYS A 161 -14.61 5.02 4.11
CA CYS A 161 -14.16 6.16 4.91
C CYS A 161 -13.75 7.34 4.04
N MET A 162 -13.06 7.09 2.92
CA MET A 162 -12.69 8.15 1.98
C MET A 162 -13.90 8.76 1.29
N GLY A 163 -14.84 7.94 0.79
CA GLY A 163 -16.08 8.44 0.20
C GLY A 163 -16.88 9.30 1.17
N GLU A 164 -17.04 8.82 2.39
CA GLU A 164 -17.81 9.51 3.44
C GLU A 164 -17.14 10.78 3.96
N ALA A 165 -15.81 10.76 4.15
CA ALA A 165 -15.04 11.93 4.57
C ALA A 165 -15.29 13.16 3.67
N PHE A 166 -15.52 12.95 2.37
CA PHE A 166 -15.81 14.01 1.42
C PHE A 166 -17.31 14.20 1.13
N GLY A 167 -18.20 13.58 1.91
CA GLY A 167 -19.65 13.81 1.86
C GLY A 167 -20.45 12.81 1.03
N GLY A 168 -19.82 11.74 0.52
CA GLY A 168 -20.52 10.64 -0.12
C GLY A 168 -21.31 9.79 0.86
N LYS A 169 -22.48 9.28 0.45
CA LYS A 169 -23.24 8.34 1.29
C LYS A 169 -22.78 6.90 1.06
N ILE A 170 -22.73 6.14 2.13
CA ILE A 170 -22.49 4.70 2.08
C ILE A 170 -23.83 3.98 2.17
N VAL A 171 -24.13 3.18 1.16
CA VAL A 171 -25.40 2.46 1.02
C VAL A 171 -25.16 0.98 0.79
N ARG A 172 -26.20 0.17 1.00
CA ARG A 172 -26.13 -1.25 0.67
C ARG A 172 -25.93 -1.44 -0.83
N ALA A 173 -25.08 -2.41 -1.19
CA ALA A 173 -24.83 -2.75 -2.57
C ALA A 173 -26.15 -3.15 -3.28
N PRO A 174 -26.41 -2.63 -4.50
CA PRO A 174 -27.71 -2.78 -5.17
C PRO A 174 -28.08 -4.24 -5.49
N TYR A 175 -27.08 -5.11 -5.67
CA TYR A 175 -27.27 -6.54 -5.97
C TYR A 175 -27.03 -7.45 -4.77
N GLY A 176 -27.04 -6.89 -3.55
CA GLY A 176 -26.80 -7.63 -2.32
C GLY A 176 -25.33 -7.94 -2.06
N VAL A 177 -25.10 -8.74 -1.01
CA VAL A 177 -23.74 -9.10 -0.56
C VAL A 177 -23.09 -10.05 -1.56
N MET A 178 -21.94 -9.66 -2.09
CA MET A 178 -21.09 -10.55 -2.87
C MET A 178 -20.06 -11.15 -1.93
N HIS A 179 -20.18 -12.44 -1.58
CA HIS A 179 -19.18 -13.16 -0.80
C HIS A 179 -18.36 -14.09 -1.69
N GLY A 180 -17.04 -13.89 -1.70
CA GLY A 180 -16.09 -14.86 -2.28
C GLY A 180 -16.21 -15.03 -3.80
N LYS A 181 -16.72 -14.00 -4.50
CA LYS A 181 -16.80 -13.98 -5.96
C LYS A 181 -15.76 -13.02 -6.52
N SER A 182 -15.14 -13.42 -7.62
CA SER A 182 -14.33 -12.52 -8.44
C SER A 182 -15.23 -11.74 -9.40
N SER A 183 -14.91 -10.48 -9.64
CA SER A 183 -15.53 -9.66 -10.68
C SER A 183 -14.47 -9.08 -11.59
N LEU A 184 -14.82 -8.87 -12.87
CA LEU A 184 -14.00 -8.08 -13.77
C LEU A 184 -14.11 -6.61 -13.38
N VAL A 185 -12.96 -5.99 -13.14
CA VAL A 185 -12.84 -4.58 -12.80
C VAL A 185 -12.13 -3.87 -13.93
N TYR A 186 -12.80 -2.88 -14.49
CA TYR A 186 -12.27 -1.94 -15.48
C TYR A 186 -11.69 -0.74 -14.75
N TYR A 187 -10.66 -0.13 -15.31
CA TYR A 187 -10.06 1.06 -14.73
C TYR A 187 -9.60 2.07 -15.78
N ASP A 188 -9.52 3.34 -15.36
CA ASP A 188 -8.90 4.42 -16.12
C ASP A 188 -8.19 5.38 -15.14
N GLU A 189 -6.86 5.42 -15.22
CA GLU A 189 -6.02 6.33 -14.43
C GLU A 189 -5.60 7.58 -15.20
N LYS A 190 -6.16 7.81 -16.40
CA LYS A 190 -5.90 8.95 -17.31
C LYS A 190 -4.43 9.08 -17.72
N GLY A 191 -3.75 7.94 -17.86
CA GLY A 191 -2.32 7.88 -18.20
C GLY A 191 -1.38 8.23 -17.05
N GLU A 192 -1.89 8.40 -15.82
CA GLU A 192 -1.05 8.52 -14.62
C GLU A 192 -0.74 7.14 -14.04
N ASP A 193 0.50 6.93 -13.59
CA ASP A 193 0.86 5.74 -12.81
C ASP A 193 0.24 5.83 -11.41
N GLY A 194 -0.90 5.15 -11.20
CA GLY A 194 -1.57 5.03 -9.90
C GLY A 194 -1.49 3.60 -9.33
N LEU A 195 -2.53 3.19 -8.62
CA LEU A 195 -2.62 1.85 -8.04
C LEU A 195 -2.67 0.75 -9.12
N PHE A 196 -3.23 1.04 -10.30
CA PHE A 196 -3.45 0.04 -11.36
C PHE A 196 -2.35 0.02 -12.43
N ALA A 197 -1.26 0.75 -12.23
CA ALA A 197 -0.14 0.79 -13.14
C ALA A 197 0.37 -0.62 -13.51
N GLY A 198 0.27 -0.94 -14.80
CA GLY A 198 0.70 -2.22 -15.39
C GLY A 198 -0.21 -3.42 -15.15
N LEU A 199 -1.43 -3.25 -14.63
CA LEU A 199 -2.41 -4.33 -14.54
C LEU A 199 -3.10 -4.57 -15.90
N PRO A 200 -3.69 -5.75 -16.14
CA PRO A 200 -4.58 -5.94 -17.29
C PRO A 200 -5.87 -5.14 -17.10
N ASN A 201 -6.51 -4.73 -18.21
CA ASN A 201 -7.77 -4.00 -18.18
C ASN A 201 -8.81 -4.70 -19.07
N PRO A 202 -9.84 -5.36 -18.50
CA PRO A 202 -10.12 -5.50 -17.06
C PRO A 202 -9.19 -6.50 -16.34
N PHE A 203 -9.16 -6.44 -15.01
CA PHE A 203 -8.51 -7.44 -14.14
C PHE A 203 -9.54 -8.14 -13.23
N LEU A 204 -9.16 -9.28 -12.65
CA LEU A 204 -9.99 -10.01 -11.70
C LEU A 204 -9.76 -9.51 -10.27
N ALA A 205 -10.83 -9.15 -9.57
CA ALA A 205 -10.77 -8.68 -8.19
C ALA A 205 -11.79 -9.36 -7.27
N ALA A 206 -11.39 -9.60 -6.04
CA ALA A 206 -12.18 -10.22 -4.98
C ALA A 206 -13.21 -9.26 -4.38
N ARG A 207 -14.48 -9.66 -4.35
CA ARG A 207 -15.54 -8.88 -3.70
C ARG A 207 -16.08 -9.58 -2.45
N TYR A 208 -16.15 -8.83 -1.35
CA TYR A 208 -16.67 -9.26 -0.04
C TYR A 208 -17.63 -8.24 0.60
N HIS A 209 -17.88 -7.11 -0.06
CA HIS A 209 -18.53 -5.96 0.57
C HIS A 209 -20.05 -5.97 0.42
N SER A 210 -20.73 -5.59 1.50
CA SER A 210 -22.17 -5.35 1.57
C SER A 210 -22.55 -3.89 1.35
N LEU A 211 -21.57 -2.98 1.52
CA LEU A 211 -21.72 -1.53 1.41
C LEU A 211 -20.88 -0.98 0.26
N VAL A 212 -21.33 0.14 -0.31
CA VAL A 212 -20.67 0.87 -1.40
C VAL A 212 -20.95 2.36 -1.31
N ILE A 213 -20.12 3.17 -1.97
CA ILE A 213 -20.41 4.59 -2.17
C ILE A 213 -21.61 4.71 -3.14
N GLU A 214 -22.63 5.46 -2.75
CA GLU A 214 -23.80 5.78 -3.58
C GLU A 214 -23.38 6.68 -4.75
N LYS A 215 -23.86 6.39 -5.96
CA LYS A 215 -23.46 7.13 -7.18
C LYS A 215 -24.03 8.55 -7.16
N GLU A 216 -25.25 8.71 -6.67
CA GLU A 216 -26.02 9.95 -6.68
C GLU A 216 -25.44 11.00 -5.72
N SER A 217 -24.86 10.56 -4.60
CA SER A 217 -24.18 11.43 -3.63
C SER A 217 -22.66 11.41 -3.77
N PHE A 218 -22.11 10.83 -4.84
CA PHE A 218 -20.67 10.76 -5.00
C PHE A 218 -20.04 12.17 -5.00
N PRO A 219 -19.01 12.43 -4.16
CA PRO A 219 -18.45 13.76 -3.98
C PRO A 219 -17.51 14.11 -5.13
N HIS A 220 -18.11 14.55 -6.24
CA HIS A 220 -17.40 14.84 -7.48
C HIS A 220 -16.44 16.03 -7.38
N GLU A 221 -16.55 16.92 -6.40
CA GLU A 221 -15.63 18.06 -6.26
C GLU A 221 -14.24 17.61 -5.80
N GLU A 222 -14.16 16.63 -4.90
CA GLU A 222 -12.93 16.16 -4.29
C GLU A 222 -12.42 14.86 -4.91
N LEU A 223 -13.33 13.95 -5.30
CA LEU A 223 -12.99 12.60 -5.73
C LEU A 223 -13.29 12.37 -7.22
N GLU A 224 -12.54 11.44 -7.80
CA GLU A 224 -12.87 10.84 -9.09
C GLU A 224 -12.88 9.32 -8.98
N VAL A 225 -13.75 8.69 -9.76
CA VAL A 225 -13.79 7.22 -9.92
C VAL A 225 -12.66 6.80 -10.85
N THR A 226 -11.87 5.83 -10.42
CA THR A 226 -10.74 5.29 -11.21
C THR A 226 -10.93 3.84 -11.60
N ALA A 227 -11.86 3.11 -10.98
CA ALA A 227 -12.23 1.76 -11.40
C ALA A 227 -13.71 1.47 -11.15
N TRP A 228 -14.29 0.60 -11.98
CA TRP A 228 -15.68 0.19 -11.91
C TRP A 228 -15.90 -1.24 -12.46
N THR A 229 -17.01 -1.88 -12.08
CA THR A 229 -17.50 -3.11 -12.73
C THR A 229 -18.39 -2.79 -13.93
N GLU A 230 -18.76 -3.80 -14.73
CA GLU A 230 -19.58 -3.63 -15.94
C GLU A 230 -20.95 -2.96 -15.69
N ASP A 231 -21.57 -3.19 -14.52
CA ASP A 231 -22.79 -2.52 -14.03
C ASP A 231 -22.53 -1.11 -13.46
N GLY A 232 -21.30 -0.62 -13.60
CA GLY A 232 -20.84 0.69 -13.17
C GLY A 232 -20.68 0.85 -11.66
N LEU A 233 -20.62 -0.24 -10.87
CA LEU A 233 -20.35 -0.14 -9.43
C LEU A 233 -18.94 0.44 -9.21
N ILE A 234 -18.82 1.42 -8.31
CA ILE A 234 -17.54 2.07 -8.01
C ILE A 234 -16.62 1.05 -7.33
N MET A 235 -15.47 0.79 -7.95
CA MET A 235 -14.45 -0.16 -7.46
C MET A 235 -13.19 0.52 -6.98
N ALA A 236 -12.92 1.75 -7.40
CA ALA A 236 -11.81 2.53 -6.90
C ALA A 236 -12.04 4.04 -7.07
N ILE A 237 -11.42 4.80 -6.18
CA ILE A 237 -11.47 6.26 -6.17
C ILE A 237 -10.07 6.83 -5.98
N ARG A 238 -9.91 8.07 -6.45
CA ARG A 238 -8.71 8.88 -6.24
C ARG A 238 -9.12 10.31 -5.93
N HIS A 239 -8.41 10.95 -5.00
CA HIS A 239 -8.61 12.37 -4.77
C HIS A 239 -8.07 13.20 -5.95
N LYS A 240 -8.83 14.21 -6.38
CA LYS A 240 -8.49 15.10 -7.51
C LYS A 240 -7.25 15.95 -7.24
N LYS A 241 -7.20 16.62 -6.09
CA LYS A 241 -6.03 17.39 -5.63
C LYS A 241 -4.88 16.51 -5.10
N TYR A 242 -5.15 15.66 -4.11
CA TYR A 242 -4.12 14.83 -3.47
C TYR A 242 -4.02 13.46 -4.16
N ARG A 243 -3.41 13.41 -5.36
CA ARG A 243 -3.40 12.20 -6.24
C ARG A 243 -2.88 10.91 -5.58
N TYR A 244 -2.10 11.02 -4.52
CA TYR A 244 -1.56 9.92 -3.71
C TYR A 244 -2.55 9.37 -2.66
N MET A 245 -3.76 9.94 -2.59
CA MET A 245 -4.87 9.45 -1.77
C MET A 245 -5.79 8.65 -2.69
N GLN A 246 -5.78 7.33 -2.53
CA GLN A 246 -6.50 6.40 -3.39
C GLN A 246 -7.17 5.31 -2.56
N GLY A 247 -8.24 4.73 -3.06
CA GLY A 247 -8.91 3.63 -2.40
C GLY A 247 -9.46 2.61 -3.38
N VAL A 248 -9.61 1.37 -2.92
CA VAL A 248 -10.24 0.27 -3.66
C VAL A 248 -11.34 -0.38 -2.84
N GLN A 249 -12.42 -0.79 -3.49
CA GLN A 249 -13.58 -1.40 -2.83
C GLN A 249 -13.42 -2.92 -2.69
N PHE A 250 -12.62 -3.52 -3.58
CA PHE A 250 -12.27 -4.94 -3.56
C PHE A 250 -11.07 -5.20 -2.65
N HIS A 251 -10.71 -6.48 -2.54
CA HIS A 251 -9.72 -6.99 -1.61
C HIS A 251 -8.43 -7.41 -2.35
N PRO A 252 -7.41 -6.52 -2.49
CA PRO A 252 -6.14 -6.83 -3.16
C PRO A 252 -5.28 -7.83 -2.38
N GLU A 253 -5.53 -8.03 -1.11
CA GLU A 253 -4.85 -9.04 -0.31
C GLU A 253 -5.33 -10.47 -0.59
N SER A 254 -6.57 -10.61 -1.06
CA SER A 254 -7.23 -11.90 -1.21
C SER A 254 -6.56 -12.75 -2.28
N ILE A 255 -6.49 -14.06 -2.04
CA ILE A 255 -5.93 -15.03 -2.99
C ILE A 255 -6.66 -15.05 -4.33
N ILE A 256 -7.92 -14.62 -4.35
CA ILE A 256 -8.75 -14.53 -5.57
C ILE A 256 -8.59 -13.18 -6.30
N THR A 257 -7.65 -12.33 -5.88
CA THR A 257 -7.16 -11.15 -6.63
C THR A 257 -5.70 -11.40 -7.06
N PRO A 258 -5.45 -11.99 -8.25
CA PRO A 258 -4.10 -12.42 -8.65
C PRO A 258 -3.06 -11.29 -8.66
N ASP A 259 -3.46 -10.09 -9.11
CA ASP A 259 -2.60 -8.91 -9.23
C ASP A 259 -2.53 -8.05 -7.96
N GLY A 260 -3.09 -8.55 -6.85
CA GLY A 260 -3.18 -7.85 -5.59
C GLY A 260 -1.85 -7.36 -5.02
N LYS A 261 -0.81 -8.21 -5.11
CA LYS A 261 0.59 -7.86 -4.77
C LYS A 261 1.06 -6.59 -5.48
N LYS A 262 0.71 -6.48 -6.77
CA LYS A 262 1.16 -5.38 -7.64
C LYS A 262 0.49 -4.07 -7.25
N ILE A 263 -0.78 -4.11 -6.85
CA ILE A 263 -1.53 -2.95 -6.35
C ILE A 263 -0.87 -2.39 -5.08
N VAL A 264 -0.58 -3.26 -4.10
CA VAL A 264 0.12 -2.85 -2.86
C VAL A 264 1.51 -2.30 -3.16
N HIS A 265 2.25 -2.92 -4.09
CA HIS A 265 3.55 -2.43 -4.52
C HIS A 265 3.46 -1.04 -5.20
N ASN A 266 2.44 -0.81 -6.03
CA ASN A 266 2.20 0.49 -6.67
C ASN A 266 1.88 1.57 -5.63
N PHE A 267 1.15 1.25 -4.56
CA PHE A 267 0.98 2.18 -3.43
C PHE A 267 2.33 2.60 -2.83
N VAL A 268 3.26 1.66 -2.64
CA VAL A 268 4.58 2.03 -2.10
C VAL A 268 5.36 2.91 -3.09
N LYS A 269 5.26 2.67 -4.39
CA LYS A 269 5.82 3.58 -5.40
C LYS A 269 5.23 4.99 -5.33
N LEU A 270 3.94 5.13 -5.00
CA LEU A 270 3.32 6.45 -4.78
C LEU A 270 3.95 7.18 -3.59
N ILE A 271 4.29 6.45 -2.52
CA ILE A 271 5.04 6.99 -1.38
C ILE A 271 6.41 7.50 -1.84
N GLU A 272 7.19 6.64 -2.50
CA GLU A 272 8.55 6.98 -2.97
C GLU A 272 8.53 8.18 -3.95
N LYS A 273 7.53 8.24 -4.85
CA LYS A 273 7.36 9.35 -5.79
C LYS A 273 7.05 10.66 -5.08
N LYS A 274 6.23 10.63 -4.03
CA LYS A 274 5.92 11.82 -3.22
C LYS A 274 7.14 12.29 -2.43
N GLU A 275 7.92 11.37 -1.86
CA GLU A 275 9.19 11.68 -1.19
C GLU A 275 10.17 12.35 -2.16
N ALA A 276 10.31 11.81 -3.38
CA ALA A 276 11.18 12.35 -4.41
C ALA A 276 10.70 13.69 -4.99
N GLY A 277 9.39 13.92 -5.09
CA GLY A 277 8.79 15.17 -5.58
C GLY A 277 8.68 16.28 -4.53
N GLY A 278 9.01 15.99 -3.27
CA GLY A 278 9.05 16.97 -2.17
C GLY A 278 10.43 17.62 -1.96
N SER A 279 11.35 17.47 -2.91
CA SER A 279 12.71 18.05 -2.89
C SER A 279 12.77 19.38 -3.64
#